data_AF-A0A6I4Z7A1-F1
#
_entry.id   AF-A0A6I4Z7A1-F1
#
_cell.length_a   1.000
_cell.length_b   1.000
_cell.length_c   1.000
_cell.angle_alpha   90.00
_cell.angle_beta   90.00
_cell.angle_gamma   90.00
#
_symmetry.space_group_name_H-M   'P 1'
#
loop_
_entity.id
_entity.type
_entity.pdbx_description
1 polymer ?
#
loop_
_entity_poly.entity_id
_entity_poly.type
_entity_poly.pdbx_seq_one_letter_code
_entity_poly.pdbx_strand_id
1 'polypeptide(L)'
;AVARAGVAIVSGLARGIDSIAHRVAVDEGTPTVAVLAGGIDGIYPRENAGLAERVMAHGCVISEYPPGVKTRSDYFPRRNRIISGLARATLVIEAGMTSGALHTAHHALEQNREVLAAPGSVFSQQSAGTNRLIRESAAKLVGSAEELCEELNLLSLGTQLALGRAQPPGGEAVARESAAPAVATSPEEGRVLRWLEEGPLHVDEVARRAEMPIHEVTGALLTLELRGLVRQQEPLTYLRTSGAGR
;
A
#
# COMPACT_ATOMS: atom_id res chain seq x y z
N ALA A 1 -1.54 11.31 6.46
CA ALA A 1 -1.64 11.26 4.99
C ALA A 1 -1.60 9.82 4.47
N VAL A 2 -0.53 9.05 4.72
CA VAL A 2 -0.38 7.66 4.21
C VAL A 2 -1.55 6.74 4.54
N ALA A 3 -2.03 6.75 5.79
CA ALA A 3 -3.20 5.96 6.17
C ALA A 3 -4.43 6.32 5.30
N ARG A 4 -4.74 7.62 5.17
CA ARG A 4 -5.82 8.11 4.30
C ARG A 4 -5.64 7.76 2.82
N ALA A 5 -4.41 7.51 2.37
CA ALA A 5 -4.11 7.06 1.01
C ALA A 5 -4.41 5.55 0.79
N GLY A 6 -4.95 4.84 1.79
CA GLY A 6 -5.37 3.45 1.68
C GLY A 6 -4.24 2.44 1.83
N VAL A 7 -3.08 2.85 2.35
CA VAL A 7 -1.92 1.97 2.52
C VAL A 7 -1.93 1.35 3.91
N ALA A 8 -1.91 0.01 3.94
CA ALA A 8 -1.83 -0.72 5.19
C ALA A 8 -0.52 -0.43 5.94
N ILE A 9 -0.60 -0.24 7.25
CA ILE A 9 0.55 0.03 8.11
C ILE A 9 1.03 -1.27 8.76
N VAL A 10 2.28 -1.67 8.53
CA VAL A 10 2.92 -2.81 9.18
C VAL A 10 3.90 -2.31 10.24
N SER A 11 3.75 -2.76 11.48
CA SER A 11 4.66 -2.38 12.56
C SER A 11 4.66 -3.42 13.68
N GLY A 12 5.36 -3.11 14.77
CA GLY A 12 5.77 -4.06 15.77
C GLY A 12 5.04 -4.06 17.08
N LEU A 13 4.04 -3.19 17.23
CA LEU A 13 3.33 -2.95 18.49
C LEU A 13 4.27 -2.58 19.66
N ALA A 14 5.51 -2.15 19.41
CA ALA A 14 6.40 -1.66 20.47
C ALA A 14 5.92 -0.30 21.00
N ARG A 15 6.53 0.19 22.09
CA ARG A 15 6.25 1.54 22.59
C ARG A 15 6.75 2.58 21.59
N GLY A 16 6.14 3.77 21.62
CA GLY A 16 6.57 4.91 20.80
C GLY A 16 5.98 4.86 19.39
N ILE A 17 6.83 5.02 18.38
CA ILE A 17 6.42 5.18 16.98
C ILE A 17 5.53 4.03 16.49
N ASP A 18 5.83 2.78 16.86
CA ASP A 18 5.00 1.61 16.52
C ASP A 18 3.56 1.75 17.04
N SER A 19 3.39 2.03 18.33
CA SER A 19 2.06 2.27 18.93
C SER A 19 1.32 3.44 18.26
N ILE A 20 2.03 4.52 17.95
CA ILE A 20 1.45 5.71 17.32
C ILE A 20 0.97 5.35 15.90
N ALA A 21 1.80 4.67 15.12
CA ALA A 21 1.48 4.28 13.75
C ALA A 21 0.24 3.38 13.69
N HIS A 22 0.16 2.36 14.56
CA HIS A 22 -1.03 1.51 14.67
C HIS A 22 -2.27 2.30 15.09
N ARG A 23 -2.16 3.19 16.08
CA ARG A 23 -3.30 3.98 16.56
C ARG A 23 -3.85 4.88 15.46
N VAL A 24 -2.97 5.60 14.76
CA VAL A 24 -3.36 6.47 13.65
C VAL A 24 -3.99 5.65 12.52
N ALA A 25 -3.43 4.47 12.19
CA ALA A 25 -4.02 3.61 11.16
C ALA A 25 -5.45 3.18 11.53
N VAL A 26 -5.67 2.75 12.77
CA VAL A 26 -7.01 2.38 13.26
C VAL A 26 -7.95 3.58 13.27
N ASP A 27 -7.51 4.73 13.80
CA ASP A 27 -8.34 5.94 13.90
C ASP A 27 -8.77 6.45 12.50
N GLU A 28 -7.93 6.24 11.49
CA GLU A 28 -8.19 6.59 10.09
C GLU A 28 -8.85 5.44 9.30
N GLY A 29 -9.28 4.36 9.97
CA GLY A 29 -9.97 3.23 9.34
C GLY A 29 -9.14 2.47 8.31
N THR A 30 -7.82 2.53 8.41
CA THR A 30 -6.87 1.89 7.48
C THR A 30 -6.37 0.57 8.07
N PRO A 31 -6.26 -0.50 7.26
CA PRO A 31 -5.74 -1.77 7.75
C PRO A 31 -4.35 -1.65 8.37
N THR A 32 -4.12 -2.39 9.46
CA THR A 32 -2.80 -2.42 10.08
C THR A 32 -2.42 -3.81 10.57
N VAL A 33 -1.15 -4.15 10.43
CA VAL A 33 -0.59 -5.47 10.74
C VAL A 33 0.45 -5.33 11.83
N ALA A 34 0.18 -5.91 12.99
CA ALA A 34 1.14 -5.98 14.10
C ALA A 34 1.91 -7.30 14.08
N VAL A 35 3.23 -7.25 14.10
CA VAL A 35 4.10 -8.44 14.09
C VAL A 35 4.72 -8.64 15.47
N LEU A 36 4.46 -9.77 16.12
CA LEU A 36 4.84 -10.03 17.51
C LEU A 36 6.21 -10.71 17.67
N ALA A 37 6.92 -10.35 18.74
CA ALA A 37 8.20 -10.96 19.14
C ALA A 37 8.02 -12.11 20.18
N GLY A 38 7.10 -13.03 19.90
CA GLY A 38 6.71 -14.15 20.77
C GLY A 38 5.40 -14.77 20.29
N GLY A 39 4.83 -15.74 21.01
CA GLY A 39 3.58 -16.41 20.64
C GLY A 39 2.40 -15.44 20.44
N ILE A 40 1.42 -15.83 19.63
CA ILE A 40 0.26 -15.01 19.29
C ILE A 40 -0.59 -14.61 20.51
N ASP A 41 -0.52 -15.40 21.59
CA ASP A 41 -1.16 -15.22 22.88
C ASP A 41 -0.39 -14.31 23.85
N GLY A 42 0.82 -13.89 23.48
CA GLY A 42 1.75 -13.13 24.33
C GLY A 42 1.90 -11.66 23.94
N ILE A 43 0.85 -10.85 24.04
CA ILE A 43 0.92 -9.42 23.71
C ILE A 43 1.92 -8.70 24.64
N TYR A 44 2.92 -8.07 24.01
CA TYR A 44 3.92 -7.25 24.68
C TYR A 44 4.18 -5.96 23.88
N PRO A 45 4.29 -4.79 24.55
CA PRO A 45 4.13 -4.58 25.99
C PRO A 45 2.67 -4.70 26.43
N ARG A 46 2.42 -5.07 27.70
CA ARG A 46 1.07 -5.30 28.23
C ARG A 46 0.16 -4.07 28.12
N GLU A 47 0.72 -2.86 28.22
CA GLU A 47 -0.02 -1.61 28.04
C GLU A 47 -0.61 -1.45 26.64
N ASN A 48 -0.06 -2.15 25.63
CA ASN A 48 -0.59 -2.15 24.28
C ASN A 48 -1.64 -3.26 24.05
N ALA A 49 -2.11 -3.98 25.08
CA ALA A 49 -3.14 -5.02 24.91
C ALA A 49 -4.42 -4.49 24.25
N GLY A 50 -4.95 -3.36 24.74
CA GLY A 50 -6.13 -2.74 24.12
C GLY A 50 -5.85 -2.21 22.70
N LEU A 51 -4.61 -1.81 22.40
CA LEU A 51 -4.24 -1.46 21.02
C LEU A 51 -4.19 -2.70 20.12
N ALA A 52 -3.69 -3.84 20.61
CA ALA A 52 -3.67 -5.09 19.87
C ALA A 52 -5.09 -5.55 19.50
N GLU A 53 -6.04 -5.44 20.42
CA GLU A 53 -7.46 -5.74 20.16
C GLU A 53 -8.02 -4.87 19.05
N ARG A 54 -7.74 -3.56 19.09
CA ARG A 54 -8.13 -2.63 18.04
C ARG A 54 -7.49 -2.96 16.69
N VAL A 55 -6.22 -3.35 16.69
CA VAL A 55 -5.51 -3.82 15.49
C VAL A 55 -6.16 -5.07 14.92
N MET A 56 -6.51 -6.07 15.76
CA MET A 56 -7.21 -7.28 15.31
C MET A 56 -8.57 -6.97 14.69
N ALA A 57 -9.28 -5.95 15.18
CA ALA A 57 -10.57 -5.54 14.63
C ALA A 57 -10.46 -4.82 13.27
N HIS A 58 -9.31 -4.22 12.94
CA HIS A 58 -9.12 -3.40 11.72
C HIS A 58 -8.10 -3.98 10.74
N GLY A 59 -7.44 -5.07 11.11
CA GLY A 59 -6.38 -5.68 10.32
C GLY A 59 -6.00 -7.03 10.92
N CYS A 60 -4.74 -7.24 11.27
CA CYS A 60 -4.34 -8.49 11.91
C CYS A 60 -3.13 -8.36 12.82
N VAL A 61 -2.99 -9.35 13.69
CA VAL A 61 -1.79 -9.58 14.50
C VAL A 61 -1.20 -10.90 14.05
N ILE A 62 0.11 -10.92 13.78
CA ILE A 62 0.80 -12.11 13.30
C ILE A 62 2.01 -12.43 14.17
N SER A 63 2.35 -13.72 14.21
CA SER A 63 3.55 -14.23 14.86
C SER A 63 4.11 -15.42 14.10
N GLU A 64 5.44 -15.55 14.10
CA GLU A 64 6.15 -16.74 13.63
C GLU A 64 6.29 -17.82 14.73
N TYR A 65 5.98 -17.47 15.98
CA TYR A 65 6.16 -18.37 17.11
C TYR A 65 4.84 -19.08 17.47
N PRO A 66 4.89 -20.37 17.85
CA PRO A 66 3.73 -21.08 18.37
C PRO A 66 3.11 -20.40 19.60
N PRO A 67 1.80 -20.63 19.87
CA PRO A 67 1.17 -20.21 21.12
C PRO A 67 1.95 -20.71 22.35
N GLY A 68 2.02 -19.88 23.40
CA GLY A 68 2.71 -20.16 24.66
C GLY A 68 4.19 -19.74 24.69
N VAL A 69 4.78 -19.36 23.55
CA VAL A 69 6.16 -18.87 23.50
C VAL A 69 6.24 -17.47 24.11
N LYS A 70 6.94 -17.33 25.23
CA LYS A 70 7.16 -16.04 25.89
C LYS A 70 8.06 -15.12 25.06
N THR A 71 7.77 -13.82 25.10
CA THR A 71 8.61 -12.80 24.46
C THR A 71 10.00 -12.74 25.09
N ARG A 72 11.03 -12.63 24.25
CA ARG A 72 12.43 -12.48 24.67
C ARG A 72 13.11 -11.37 23.90
N SER A 73 14.13 -10.73 24.49
CA SER A 73 14.84 -9.61 23.87
C SER A 73 15.45 -9.95 22.51
N ASP A 74 15.95 -11.17 22.33
CA ASP A 74 16.53 -11.66 21.08
C ASP A 74 15.49 -11.91 19.97
N TYR A 75 14.20 -11.97 20.29
CA TYR A 75 13.14 -12.17 19.30
C TYR A 75 12.73 -10.87 18.61
N PHE A 76 12.95 -9.71 19.24
CA PHE A 76 12.58 -8.43 18.64
C PHE A 76 13.37 -8.15 17.36
N PRO A 77 14.72 -8.24 17.33
CA PRO A 77 15.45 -8.05 16.08
C PRO A 77 15.08 -9.10 15.02
N ARG A 78 14.92 -10.37 15.41
CA ARG A 78 14.56 -11.47 14.49
C ARG A 78 13.23 -11.22 13.80
N ARG A 79 12.24 -10.71 14.52
CA ARG A 79 10.91 -10.41 13.99
C ARG A 79 10.93 -9.23 13.03
N ASN A 80 11.87 -8.28 13.16
CA ASN A 80 11.90 -7.08 12.31
C ASN A 80 12.04 -7.40 10.82
N ARG A 81 12.66 -8.52 10.46
CA ARG A 81 12.73 -8.99 9.07
C ARG A 81 11.36 -9.28 8.45
N ILE A 82 10.36 -9.65 9.27
CA ILE A 82 9.00 -9.93 8.82
C ILE A 82 8.27 -8.61 8.57
N ILE A 83 8.48 -7.62 9.44
CA ILE A 83 7.93 -6.26 9.26
C ILE A 83 8.41 -5.69 7.93
N SER A 84 9.73 -5.65 7.71
CA SER A 84 10.29 -5.12 6.47
C SER A 84 9.90 -5.95 5.25
N GLY A 85 9.81 -7.28 5.40
CA GLY A 85 9.49 -8.19 4.30
C GLY A 85 8.06 -8.04 3.78
N LEU A 86 7.11 -7.76 4.68
CA LEU A 86 5.70 -7.51 4.34
C LEU A 86 5.47 -6.10 3.77
N ALA A 87 6.36 -5.15 4.02
CA ALA A 87 6.23 -3.79 3.56
C ALA A 87 6.86 -3.60 2.17
N ARG A 88 6.25 -2.73 1.35
CA ARG A 88 6.89 -2.23 0.12
C ARG A 88 8.08 -1.33 0.44
N ALA A 89 7.94 -0.52 1.49
CA ALA A 89 8.98 0.39 1.96
C ALA A 89 8.93 0.53 3.48
N THR A 90 10.07 0.84 4.09
CA THR A 90 10.22 1.06 5.53
C THR A 90 10.55 2.51 5.82
N LEU A 91 9.70 3.19 6.59
CA LEU A 91 9.94 4.56 7.06
C LEU A 91 10.49 4.55 8.49
N VAL A 92 11.67 5.13 8.68
CA VAL A 92 12.28 5.32 9.99
C VAL A 92 12.06 6.76 10.44
N ILE A 93 11.20 6.95 11.45
CA ILE A 93 10.86 8.28 11.99
C ILE A 93 11.93 8.77 12.97
N GLU A 94 12.26 7.95 13.96
CA GLU A 94 13.26 8.25 14.99
C GLU A 94 14.07 7.00 15.31
N ALA A 95 15.39 7.14 15.35
CA ALA A 95 16.31 6.08 15.70
C ALA A 95 17.62 6.66 16.26
N GLY A 96 17.95 6.31 17.50
CA GLY A 96 19.32 6.42 17.99
C GLY A 96 20.24 5.37 17.37
N MET A 97 21.56 5.51 17.58
CA MET A 97 22.58 4.62 17.00
C MET A 97 22.47 3.15 17.40
N THR A 98 21.79 2.86 18.52
CA THR A 98 21.54 1.51 19.04
C THR A 98 20.06 1.11 18.94
N SER A 99 19.26 1.87 18.18
CA SER A 99 17.82 1.63 18.07
C SER A 99 17.51 0.36 17.29
N GLY A 100 16.52 -0.40 17.76
CA GLY A 100 15.98 -1.55 17.05
C GLY A 100 15.42 -1.23 15.66
N ALA A 101 15.01 0.03 15.43
CA ALA A 101 14.52 0.49 14.14
C ALA A 101 15.61 0.43 13.04
N LEU A 102 16.90 0.57 13.41
CA LEU A 102 18.00 0.43 12.46
C LEU A 102 18.14 -1.03 11.98
N HIS A 103 17.85 -2.02 12.83
CA HIS A 103 17.80 -3.42 12.39
C HIS A 103 16.70 -3.65 11.35
N THR A 104 15.52 -3.02 11.53
CA THR A 104 14.45 -3.09 10.52
C THR A 104 14.87 -2.46 9.20
N ALA A 105 15.54 -1.30 9.24
CA ALA A 105 16.08 -0.65 8.05
C ALA A 105 17.12 -1.53 7.34
N HIS A 106 18.04 -2.15 8.08
CA HIS A 106 19.01 -3.08 7.50
C HIS A 106 18.34 -4.29 6.84
N HIS A 107 17.35 -4.92 7.50
CA HIS A 107 16.61 -6.03 6.89
C HIS A 107 15.85 -5.60 5.64
N ALA A 108 15.27 -4.40 5.63
CA ALA A 108 14.62 -3.86 4.43
C ALA A 108 15.61 -3.76 3.27
N LEU A 109 16.82 -3.22 3.50
CA LEU A 109 17.87 -3.13 2.48
C LEU A 109 18.33 -4.51 1.99
N GLU A 110 18.56 -5.46 2.91
CA GLU A 110 18.90 -6.85 2.56
C GLU A 110 17.82 -7.52 1.69
N GLN A 111 16.57 -7.12 1.87
CA GLN A 111 15.40 -7.63 1.14
C GLN A 111 15.08 -6.82 -0.13
N ASN A 112 15.96 -5.90 -0.54
CA ASN A 112 15.75 -4.98 -1.67
C ASN A 112 14.44 -4.18 -1.55
N ARG A 113 14.10 -3.76 -0.33
CA ARG A 113 12.99 -2.86 -0.04
C ARG A 113 13.50 -1.44 0.11
N GLU A 114 12.67 -0.48 -0.28
CA GLU A 114 12.95 0.94 -0.10
C GLU A 114 13.02 1.27 1.39
N VAL A 115 14.01 2.09 1.77
CA VAL A 115 14.12 2.66 3.10
C VAL A 115 14.04 4.17 3.00
N LEU A 116 13.14 4.74 3.78
CA LEU A 116 12.95 6.18 3.92
C LEU A 116 13.26 6.58 5.36
N ALA A 117 13.78 7.78 5.57
CA ALA A 117 14.13 8.27 6.88
C ALA A 117 13.70 9.73 7.05
N ALA A 118 13.07 10.03 8.19
CA ALA A 118 12.79 11.39 8.58
C ALA A 118 14.07 12.06 9.09
N PRO A 119 14.43 13.26 8.59
CA PRO A 119 15.56 13.99 9.12
C PRO A 119 15.24 14.52 10.52
N GLY A 120 16.27 14.74 11.33
CA GLY A 120 16.09 15.38 12.63
C GLY A 120 17.29 16.19 13.08
N SER A 121 17.14 16.89 14.20
CA SER A 121 18.20 17.76 14.74
C SER A 121 19.50 16.99 14.96
N VAL A 122 20.62 17.55 14.51
CA VAL A 122 21.96 16.98 14.74
C VAL A 122 22.33 16.91 16.24
N PHE A 123 21.62 17.66 17.09
CA PHE A 123 21.78 17.63 18.54
C PHE A 123 20.89 16.57 19.22
N SER A 124 19.93 15.98 18.49
CA SER A 124 19.07 14.93 19.02
C SER A 124 19.73 13.57 18.87
N GLN A 125 19.97 12.88 20.00
CA GLN A 125 20.45 11.50 19.97
C GLN A 125 19.48 10.54 19.27
N GLN A 126 18.17 10.84 19.30
CA GLN A 126 17.13 10.02 18.64
C GLN A 126 17.08 10.24 17.12
N SER A 127 17.78 11.24 16.59
CA SER A 127 17.89 11.47 15.14
C SER A 127 19.23 11.02 14.57
N ALA A 128 20.18 10.59 15.42
CA ALA A 128 21.52 10.22 14.98
C ALA A 128 21.50 9.05 13.97
N GLY A 129 20.65 8.05 14.19
CA GLY A 129 20.49 6.89 13.33
C GLY A 129 19.79 7.22 12.01
N THR A 130 18.70 8.00 12.03
CA THR A 130 18.02 8.42 10.78
C THR A 130 18.93 9.29 9.93
N ASN A 131 19.60 10.28 10.54
CA ASN A 131 20.57 11.12 9.84
C ASN A 131 21.76 10.33 9.29
N ARG A 132 22.19 9.26 9.98
CA ARG A 132 23.22 8.35 9.49
C ARG A 132 22.77 7.57 8.26
N LEU A 133 21.57 6.98 8.29
CA LEU A 133 21.01 6.27 7.13
C LEU A 133 20.95 7.18 5.89
N ILE A 134 20.53 8.43 6.08
CA ILE A 134 20.49 9.44 5.00
C ILE A 134 21.91 9.74 4.50
N ARG A 135 22.86 10.00 5.41
CA ARG A 135 24.26 10.30 5.06
C ARG A 135 24.92 9.18 4.27
N GLU A 136 24.67 7.93 4.64
CA GLU A 136 25.22 6.74 4.00
C GLU A 136 24.49 6.38 2.69
N SER A 137 23.52 7.19 2.25
CA SER A 137 22.65 6.91 1.09
C SER A 137 21.91 5.57 1.22
N ALA A 138 21.75 5.09 2.45
CA ALA A 138 21.04 3.86 2.78
C ALA A 138 19.53 4.11 2.94
N ALA A 139 19.11 5.36 3.14
CA ALA A 139 17.71 5.76 3.14
C ALA A 139 17.50 7.07 2.38
N LYS A 140 16.36 7.19 1.70
CA LYS A 140 15.93 8.46 1.12
C LYS A 140 15.37 9.38 2.21
N LEU A 141 15.75 10.65 2.18
CA LEU A 141 15.20 11.66 3.08
C LEU A 141 13.74 11.92 2.71
N VAL A 142 12.88 11.96 3.74
CA VAL A 142 11.48 12.38 3.62
C VAL A 142 11.16 13.37 4.75
N GLY A 143 10.88 14.63 4.39
CA GLY A 143 10.59 15.71 5.32
C GLY A 143 9.09 15.92 5.59
N SER A 144 8.23 15.40 4.73
CA SER A 144 6.78 15.61 4.81
C SER A 144 5.99 14.36 4.43
N ALA A 145 4.71 14.35 4.78
CA ALA A 145 3.83 13.23 4.46
C ALA A 145 3.48 13.20 2.96
N GLU A 146 3.55 14.36 2.30
CA GLU A 146 3.36 14.57 0.87
C GLU A 146 4.53 13.95 0.09
N GLU A 147 5.78 14.26 0.47
CA GLU A 147 6.98 13.63 -0.10
C GLU A 147 6.95 12.11 0.04
N LEU A 148 6.47 11.61 1.18
CA LEU A 148 6.30 10.16 1.39
C LEU A 148 5.30 9.56 0.41
N CYS A 149 4.16 10.24 0.21
CA CYS A 149 3.13 9.79 -0.73
C CYS A 149 3.63 9.86 -2.18
N GLU A 150 4.40 10.90 -2.54
CA GLU A 150 5.06 11.01 -3.84
C GLU A 150 6.03 9.86 -4.07
N GLU A 151 6.90 9.58 -3.09
CA GLU A 151 7.90 8.51 -3.22
C GLU A 151 7.26 7.14 -3.39
N LEU A 152 6.19 6.89 -2.64
CA LEU A 152 5.44 5.65 -2.73
C LEU A 152 4.50 5.62 -3.95
N ASN A 153 4.48 6.67 -4.77
CA ASN A 153 3.56 6.85 -5.91
C ASN A 153 2.08 6.74 -5.50
N LEU A 154 1.73 7.14 -4.28
CA LEU A 154 0.37 7.02 -3.75
C LEU A 154 -0.58 8.09 -4.29
N LEU A 155 -0.06 9.20 -4.79
CA LEU A 155 -0.86 10.27 -5.40
C LEU A 155 -1.47 9.87 -6.75
N SER A 156 -0.87 8.91 -7.47
CA SER A 156 -1.47 8.31 -8.68
C SER A 156 -2.37 7.11 -8.35
N LEU A 157 -2.14 6.42 -7.22
CA LEU A 157 -2.97 5.31 -6.74
C LEU A 157 -4.23 5.73 -5.99
N GLY A 158 -4.42 7.00 -5.64
CA GLY A 158 -5.66 7.49 -5.00
C GLY A 158 -6.92 7.16 -5.82
N THR A 159 -6.79 7.02 -7.14
CA THR A 159 -7.87 6.61 -8.06
C THR A 159 -7.97 5.09 -8.23
N GLN A 160 -6.90 4.33 -7.96
CA GLN A 160 -6.85 2.88 -8.19
C GLN A 160 -7.09 2.05 -6.90
N LEU A 161 -6.68 2.52 -5.72
CA LEU A 161 -6.87 1.82 -4.44
C LEU A 161 -8.25 2.04 -3.81
N ALA A 162 -9.03 3.01 -4.30
CA ALA A 162 -10.44 3.14 -3.95
C ALA A 162 -11.28 1.90 -4.34
N LEU A 163 -10.75 1.02 -5.19
CA LEU A 163 -11.40 -0.22 -5.66
C LEU A 163 -11.27 -1.42 -4.69
N GLY A 164 -10.69 -1.22 -3.51
CA GLY A 164 -10.40 -2.32 -2.56
C GLY A 164 -10.93 -2.10 -1.15
N ARG A 165 -11.97 -1.27 -0.94
CA ARG A 165 -12.68 -1.24 0.35
C ARG A 165 -13.42 -2.57 0.52
N ALA A 166 -12.72 -3.59 1.01
CA ALA A 166 -13.35 -4.79 1.56
C ALA A 166 -14.20 -4.36 2.76
N GLN A 167 -15.51 -4.28 2.52
CA GLN A 167 -16.52 -4.15 3.56
C GLN A 167 -16.31 -5.30 4.58
N PRO A 168 -16.34 -5.05 5.90
CA PRO A 168 -16.41 -6.14 6.86
C PRO A 168 -17.69 -6.97 6.61
N PRO A 169 -17.66 -8.31 6.78
CA PRO A 169 -18.82 -9.14 6.55
C PRO A 169 -19.79 -8.99 7.73
N GLY A 170 -20.83 -8.17 7.55
CA GLY A 170 -21.97 -8.14 8.46
C GLY A 170 -22.75 -6.84 8.44
N GLY A 171 -24.01 -6.90 8.00
CA GLY A 171 -25.01 -5.86 8.29
C GLY A 171 -25.72 -5.26 7.07
N GLU A 172 -26.78 -5.94 6.65
CA GLU A 172 -28.02 -5.44 6.05
C GLU A 172 -27.99 -4.57 4.76
N ALA A 173 -28.62 -5.15 3.73
CA ALA A 173 -28.95 -4.52 2.47
C ALA A 173 -29.90 -3.33 2.68
N VAL A 174 -29.49 -2.15 2.19
CA VAL A 174 -30.41 -1.08 1.85
C VAL A 174 -30.29 -0.82 0.36
N ALA A 175 -31.38 -1.11 -0.34
CA ALA A 175 -31.56 -0.86 -1.76
C ALA A 175 -31.60 0.65 -2.07
N ARG A 176 -31.34 0.93 -3.36
CA ARG A 176 -31.46 2.19 -4.13
C ARG A 176 -30.11 2.89 -4.34
N GLU A 177 -29.70 3.25 -5.56
CA GLU A 177 -30.47 3.49 -6.79
C GLU A 177 -29.55 3.39 -8.01
N SER A 178 -30.12 2.90 -9.11
CA SER A 178 -29.51 2.76 -10.43
C SER A 178 -29.32 4.13 -11.10
N ALA A 179 -28.09 4.45 -11.53
CA ALA A 179 -27.79 5.10 -12.82
C ALA A 179 -26.27 5.17 -13.01
N ALA A 180 -25.73 4.43 -14.00
CA ALA A 180 -24.37 4.65 -14.47
C ALA A 180 -24.26 6.07 -15.08
N PRO A 181 -23.22 6.87 -14.76
CA PRO A 181 -22.99 8.09 -15.50
C PRO A 181 -22.55 7.69 -16.91
N ALA A 182 -23.31 8.11 -17.92
CA ALA A 182 -22.85 8.05 -19.31
C ALA A 182 -21.62 8.96 -19.42
N VAL A 183 -20.44 8.36 -19.33
CA VAL A 183 -19.17 9.02 -19.62
C VAL A 183 -19.23 9.42 -21.10
N ALA A 184 -19.23 10.72 -21.38
CA ALA A 184 -19.18 11.24 -22.74
C ALA A 184 -17.88 10.76 -23.39
N THR A 185 -17.99 9.74 -24.25
CA THR A 185 -16.88 9.26 -25.07
C THR A 185 -16.82 10.04 -26.37
N SER A 186 -15.61 10.31 -26.86
CA SER A 186 -15.46 10.85 -28.21
C SER A 186 -15.98 9.85 -29.25
N PRO A 187 -16.34 10.28 -30.47
CA PRO A 187 -16.80 9.38 -31.53
C PRO A 187 -15.81 8.22 -31.80
N GLU A 188 -14.51 8.50 -31.69
CA GLU A 188 -13.41 7.56 -31.88
C GLU A 188 -13.33 6.54 -30.74
N GLU A 189 -13.42 7.00 -29.49
CA GLU A 189 -13.45 6.16 -28.29
C GLU A 189 -14.65 5.19 -28.31
N GLY A 190 -15.82 5.67 -28.74
CA GLY A 190 -17.03 4.84 -28.88
C GLY A 190 -16.91 3.75 -29.94
N ARG A 191 -16.21 4.01 -31.06
CA ARG A 191 -15.95 3.00 -32.10
C ARG A 191 -14.99 1.91 -31.61
N VAL A 192 -13.92 2.29 -30.91
CA VAL A 192 -12.95 1.35 -30.32
C VAL A 192 -13.61 0.46 -29.25
N LEU A 193 -14.40 1.06 -28.34
CA LEU A 193 -15.07 0.33 -27.27
C LEU A 193 -16.09 -0.69 -27.78
N ARG A 194 -16.75 -0.43 -28.91
CA ARG A 194 -17.72 -1.35 -29.53
C ARG A 194 -17.05 -2.65 -29.95
N TRP A 195 -15.88 -2.59 -30.57
CA TRP A 195 -15.18 -3.79 -31.03
C TRP A 195 -14.56 -4.59 -29.88
N LEU A 196 -14.16 -3.91 -28.81
CA LEU A 196 -13.64 -4.56 -27.60
C LEU A 196 -14.74 -5.17 -26.71
N GLU A 197 -16.03 -5.05 -27.07
CA GLU A 197 -17.12 -5.83 -26.43
C GLU A 197 -17.06 -7.31 -26.81
N GLU A 198 -16.50 -7.65 -27.98
CA GLU A 198 -16.47 -9.02 -28.51
C GLU A 198 -15.35 -9.90 -27.90
N GLY A 199 -14.41 -9.29 -27.17
CA GLY A 199 -13.28 -9.98 -26.54
C GLY A 199 -11.95 -9.25 -26.70
N PRO A 200 -10.84 -9.85 -26.25
CA PRO A 200 -9.51 -9.26 -26.39
C PRO A 200 -9.11 -9.19 -27.86
N LEU A 201 -8.72 -8.01 -28.35
CA LEU A 201 -8.32 -7.79 -29.74
C LEU A 201 -6.98 -7.07 -29.84
N HIS A 202 -6.18 -7.46 -30.84
CA HIS A 202 -4.94 -6.78 -31.19
C HIS A 202 -5.22 -5.38 -31.77
N VAL A 203 -4.34 -4.41 -31.53
CA VAL A 203 -4.50 -3.02 -31.98
C VAL A 203 -4.74 -2.89 -33.48
N ASP A 204 -4.04 -3.69 -34.29
CA ASP A 204 -4.21 -3.70 -35.76
C ASP A 204 -5.59 -4.24 -36.18
N GLU A 205 -6.15 -5.17 -35.40
CA GLU A 205 -7.47 -5.74 -35.65
C GLU A 205 -8.57 -4.72 -35.35
N VAL A 206 -8.41 -3.97 -34.26
CA VAL A 206 -9.29 -2.86 -33.90
C VAL A 206 -9.23 -1.78 -34.97
N ALA A 207 -8.03 -1.40 -35.44
CA ALA A 207 -7.87 -0.42 -36.53
C ALA A 207 -8.53 -0.86 -37.84
N ARG A 208 -8.39 -2.14 -38.19
CA ARG A 208 -8.99 -2.71 -39.40
C ARG A 208 -10.51 -2.74 -39.33
N ARG A 209 -11.10 -3.18 -38.21
CA ARG A 209 -12.58 -3.28 -38.05
C ARG A 209 -13.24 -1.93 -37.80
N ALA A 210 -12.56 -1.03 -37.11
CA ALA A 210 -13.03 0.32 -36.88
C ALA A 210 -12.86 1.22 -38.12
N GLU A 211 -12.17 0.76 -39.17
CA GLU A 211 -11.80 1.55 -40.35
C GLU A 211 -11.17 2.89 -39.95
N MET A 212 -10.19 2.82 -39.04
CA MET A 212 -9.53 3.98 -38.46
C MET A 212 -8.01 3.89 -38.65
N PRO A 213 -7.33 5.02 -38.89
CA PRO A 213 -5.88 5.06 -38.86
C PRO A 213 -5.33 4.55 -37.51
N ILE A 214 -4.24 3.77 -37.56
CA ILE A 214 -3.65 3.15 -36.38
C ILE A 214 -3.28 4.16 -35.27
N HIS A 215 -2.90 5.38 -35.65
CA HIS A 215 -2.54 6.44 -34.71
C HIS A 215 -3.77 6.97 -33.93
N GLU A 216 -4.94 7.04 -34.56
CA GLU A 216 -6.20 7.42 -33.89
C GLU A 216 -6.64 6.33 -32.91
N VAL A 217 -6.54 5.06 -33.33
CA VAL A 217 -6.85 3.92 -32.45
C VAL A 217 -5.91 3.84 -31.27
N THR A 218 -4.61 4.03 -31.48
CA THR A 218 -3.62 4.03 -30.39
C THR A 218 -3.87 5.18 -29.42
N GLY A 219 -4.20 6.39 -29.91
CA GLY A 219 -4.54 7.53 -29.06
C GLY A 219 -5.84 7.32 -28.27
N ALA A 220 -6.86 6.70 -28.89
CA ALA A 220 -8.11 6.37 -28.21
C ALA A 220 -7.91 5.27 -27.15
N LEU A 221 -7.16 4.22 -27.45
CA LEU A 221 -6.84 3.14 -26.51
C LEU A 221 -6.06 3.65 -25.29
N LEU A 222 -5.06 4.49 -25.50
CA LEU A 222 -4.32 5.14 -24.41
C LEU A 222 -5.26 5.95 -23.52
N THR A 223 -6.13 6.76 -24.13
CA THR A 223 -7.09 7.59 -23.39
C THR A 223 -8.08 6.74 -22.59
N LEU A 224 -8.59 5.67 -23.19
CA LEU A 224 -9.50 4.72 -22.55
C LEU A 224 -8.82 3.91 -21.44
N GLU A 225 -7.54 3.57 -21.60
CA GLU A 225 -6.73 2.87 -20.59
C GLU A 225 -6.46 3.77 -19.38
N LEU A 226 -6.12 5.05 -19.62
CA LEU A 226 -5.99 6.06 -18.57
C LEU A 226 -7.31 6.28 -17.81
N ARG A 227 -8.46 6.13 -18.47
CA ARG A 227 -9.80 6.17 -17.85
C ARG A 227 -10.24 4.83 -17.23
N GLY A 228 -9.43 3.77 -17.37
CA GLY A 228 -9.73 2.44 -16.82
C GLY A 228 -10.87 1.70 -17.51
N LEU A 229 -11.24 2.08 -18.75
CA LEU A 229 -12.30 1.45 -19.56
C LEU A 229 -11.79 0.31 -20.46
N VAL A 230 -10.48 0.26 -20.70
CA VAL A 230 -9.79 -0.85 -21.37
C VAL A 230 -8.50 -1.16 -20.61
N ARG A 231 -7.99 -2.37 -20.77
CA ARG A 231 -6.71 -2.80 -20.19
C ARG A 231 -5.93 -3.63 -21.20
N GLN A 232 -4.63 -3.41 -21.25
CA GLN A 232 -3.73 -4.28 -21.99
C GLN A 232 -3.53 -5.62 -21.26
N GLN A 233 -3.84 -6.73 -21.95
CA GLN A 233 -3.68 -8.09 -21.41
C GLN A 233 -2.38 -8.75 -21.91
N GLU A 234 -2.06 -8.54 -23.19
CA GLU A 234 -0.86 -9.04 -23.87
C GLU A 234 -0.25 -7.89 -24.70
N PRO A 235 1.00 -8.01 -25.20
CA PRO A 235 1.57 -7.00 -26.09
C PRO A 235 0.57 -6.61 -27.20
N LEU A 236 0.23 -5.32 -27.26
CA LEU A 236 -0.67 -4.72 -28.24
C LEU A 236 -2.10 -5.32 -28.29
N THR A 237 -2.51 -6.09 -27.28
CA THR A 237 -3.83 -6.71 -27.20
C THR A 237 -4.61 -6.15 -26.02
N TYR A 238 -5.78 -5.59 -26.31
CA TYR A 238 -6.59 -4.85 -25.35
C TYR A 238 -7.91 -5.56 -25.12
N LEU A 239 -8.42 -5.47 -23.89
CA LEU A 239 -9.72 -5.97 -23.46
C LEU A 239 -10.51 -4.84 -22.83
N ARG A 240 -11.82 -4.76 -23.09
CA ARG A 240 -12.69 -3.84 -22.37
C ARG A 240 -12.85 -4.30 -20.92
N THR A 241 -12.58 -3.40 -19.98
CA THR A 241 -12.85 -3.65 -18.57
C THR A 241 -14.34 -3.36 -18.33
N SER A 242 -15.14 -4.41 -18.15
CA SER A 242 -16.47 -4.23 -17.58
C SER A 242 -16.28 -3.67 -16.17
N GLY A 243 -16.84 -2.49 -15.88
CA GLY A 243 -17.03 -2.07 -14.49
C GLY A 243 -17.62 -3.24 -13.71
N ALA A 244 -17.00 -3.56 -12.56
CA ALA A 244 -17.27 -4.75 -11.76
C ALA A 244 -18.76 -5.15 -11.75
N GLY A 245 -19.04 -6.37 -12.19
CA GLY A 245 -20.42 -6.86 -12.25
C GLY A 245 -20.60 -8.21 -12.93
N ARG A 246 -19.93 -9.25 -12.43
CA ARG A 246 -20.48 -10.62 -12.28
C ARG A 246 -19.81 -11.32 -11.11
#